data_AF-A0A848V085-F1
#
_entry.id   AF-A0A848V085-F1
#
_cell.length_a   1.000
_cell.length_b   1.000
_cell.length_c   1.000
_cell.angle_alpha   90.00
_cell.angle_beta   90.00
_cell.angle_gamma   90.00
#
_symmetry.space_group_name_H-M   'P 1'
#
loop_
_entity.id
_entity.type
_entity.pdbx_description
1 polymer ?
#
loop_
_entity_poly.entity_id
_entity_poly.type
_entity_poly.pdbx_seq_one_letter_code
_entity_poly.pdbx_strand_id
1 'polypeptide(L)' 'MKTYADLIDQTFDFPTKEFKVVNNQLHFHGVNLQEIINKYGTPLR' A
#
# COMPACT_ATOMS: atom_id res chain seq x y z
N MET A 1 -5.34 -21.18 -15.38
CA MET A 1 -6.11 -19.93 -15.54
C MET A 1 -5.26 -18.84 -14.89
N LYS A 2 -4.82 -17.82 -15.64
CA LYS A 2 -4.04 -16.72 -15.04
C LYS A 2 -5.01 -15.78 -14.34
N THR A 3 -4.87 -15.62 -13.03
CA THR A 3 -5.67 -14.69 -12.25
C THR A 3 -5.19 -13.26 -12.49
N TYR A 4 -6.03 -12.28 -12.15
CA TYR A 4 -5.62 -10.87 -12.18
C TYR A 4 -4.40 -10.62 -11.27
N ALA A 5 -4.29 -11.37 -10.16
CA ALA A 5 -3.12 -11.34 -9.29
C ALA A 5 -1.84 -11.82 -10.02
N ASP A 6 -1.93 -12.90 -10.81
CA ASP A 6 -0.78 -13.41 -11.58
C ASP A 6 -0.30 -12.42 -12.66
N LEU A 7 -1.17 -11.54 -13.17
CA LEU A 7 -0.80 -10.49 -14.14
C LEU A 7 -0.09 -9.30 -13.46
N ILE A 8 -0.50 -8.96 -12.24
CA ILE A 8 0.10 -7.90 -11.42
C ILE A 8 1.52 -8.32 -10.99
N ASP A 9 1.68 -9.54 -10.47
CA ASP A 9 2.98 -10.10 -10.05
C ASP A 9 3.99 -10.16 -11.21
N GLN A 10 3.52 -10.32 -12.45
CA GLN A 10 4.39 -10.39 -13.61
C GLN A 10 5.00 -9.03 -14.02
N THR A 11 4.49 -7.91 -13.50
CA THR A 11 4.89 -6.56 -13.93
C THR A 11 5.25 -5.60 -12.80
N PHE A 12 4.88 -5.91 -11.55
CA PHE A 12 5.14 -5.04 -10.39
C PHE A 12 5.72 -5.84 -9.23
N ASP A 13 6.92 -5.42 -8.79
CA ASP A 13 7.57 -5.95 -7.59
C ASP A 13 6.90 -5.33 -6.35
N PHE A 14 5.68 -5.77 -6.05
CA PHE A 14 4.88 -5.27 -4.92
C PHE A 14 4.71 -6.38 -3.86
N PRO A 15 4.83 -6.08 -2.56
CA PRO A 15 5.10 -4.77 -1.97
C PRO A 15 6.57 -4.36 -2.11
N THR A 16 6.79 -3.08 -2.45
CA THR A 16 8.13 -2.50 -2.50
C THR A 16 8.68 -2.24 -1.09
N LYS A 17 9.99 -2.03 -0.93
CA LYS A 17 10.66 -1.87 0.39
C LYS A 17 10.11 -0.71 1.24
N GLU A 18 9.42 0.22 0.60
CA GLU A 18 8.77 1.39 1.17
C GLU A 18 7.52 1.05 1.97
N PHE A 19 6.86 -0.08 1.66
CA PHE A 19 5.67 -0.54 2.36
C PHE A 19 6.05 -1.38 3.58
N LYS A 20 5.47 -1.04 4.73
CA LYS A 20 5.63 -1.80 5.98
C LYS A 20 4.30 -1.89 6.71
N VAL A 21 4.04 -3.03 7.33
CA VAL A 21 2.90 -3.17 8.26
C VAL A 21 3.45 -3.18 9.68
N VAL A 22 3.00 -2.25 10.51
CA VAL A 22 3.37 -2.13 11.92
C VAL A 22 2.09 -2.01 12.73
N ASN A 23 1.90 -2.88 13.73
CA ASN A 23 0.68 -2.88 14.57
C ASN A 23 -0.63 -2.85 13.76
N ASN A 24 -0.71 -3.66 12.69
CA ASN A 24 -1.86 -3.72 11.79
C ASN A 24 -2.16 -2.42 11.01
N GLN A 25 -1.22 -1.47 10.97
CA GLN A 25 -1.33 -0.24 10.22
C GLN A 25 -0.34 -0.24 9.06
N LEU A 26 -0.78 0.28 7.91
CA LEU A 26 0.06 0.37 6.71
C LEU A 26 0.89 1.66 6.77
N HIS A 27 2.21 1.47 6.74
CA HIS A 27 3.19 2.53 6.61
C HIS A 27 3.74 2.56 5.19
N PHE A 28 3.87 3.77 4.63
CA PHE A 28 4.52 4.03 3.35
C PHE A 28 5.62 5.07 3.57
N HIS A 29 6.87 4.74 3.25
CA HIS A 29 8.05 5.55 3.57
C HIS A 29 8.16 5.95 5.06
N GLY A 30 7.69 5.07 5.96
CA GLY A 30 7.66 5.35 7.40
C GLY A 30 6.47 6.20 7.87
N VAL A 31 5.65 6.72 6.96
CA VAL A 31 4.44 7.49 7.27
C VAL A 31 3.25 6.55 7.45
N ASN A 32 2.53 6.68 8.56
CA ASN A 32 1.31 5.92 8.82
C ASN A 32 0.16 6.41 7.92
N LEU A 33 -0.27 5.59 6.97
CA LEU A 33 -1.33 5.99 6.03
C LEU A 33 -2.69 6.18 6.73
N GLN A 34 -2.95 5.49 7.84
CA GLN A 34 -4.19 5.66 8.60
C GLN A 34 -4.30 7.09 9.15
N GLU A 35 -3.18 7.67 9.61
CA GLU A 35 -3.13 9.06 10.08
C GLU A 35 -3.41 10.05 8.96
N ILE A 36 -2.85 9.81 7.76
CA ILE A 36 -3.08 10.65 6.59
C ILE A 36 -4.54 10.61 6.17
N ILE A 37 -5.15 9.42 6.12
CA ILE A 37 -6.58 9.26 5.80
C ILE A 37 -7.45 10.00 6.81
N ASN A 38 -7.16 9.86 8.11
CA ASN A 38 -7.94 10.53 9.15
C ASN A 38 -7.80 12.06 9.07
N LYS A 39 -6.63 12.58 8.68
CA LYS A 39 -6.36 14.02 8.62
C LYS A 39 -6.90 14.70 7.37
N TYR A 40 -6.81 14.05 6.22
CA TYR A 40 -7.08 14.67 4.91
C TYR A 40 -8.30 14.08 4.21
N GLY A 41 -8.84 12.96 4.70
CA GLY A 41 -9.88 12.20 4.01
C GLY A 41 -9.36 11.52 2.76
N THR A 42 -10.26 10.83 2.05
CA THR A 42 -9.98 10.18 0.77
C THR A 42 -11.05 10.60 -0.24
N PRO A 43 -10.73 10.86 -1.52
CA PRO A 43 -9.43 10.64 -2.18
C PRO A 43 -8.42 11.73 -1.85
N LEU A 44 -7.17 11.34 -1.60
CA LEU A 44 -6.03 12.26 -1.65
C LEU A 44 -5.87 12.67 -3.12
N ARG A 45 -5.97 13.98 -3.39
CA ARG A 45 -5.76 14.54 -4.72
C ARG A 45 -4.28 14.74 -5.01
#